data_AF-A0A846SR17-F1
#
_entry.id   AF-A0A846SR17-F1
#
_cell.length_a   1.000
_cell.length_b   1.000
_cell.length_c   1.000
_cell.angle_alpha   90.00
_cell.angle_beta   90.00
_cell.angle_gamma   90.00
#
_symmetry.space_group_name_H-M   'P 1'
#
loop_
_entity.id
_entity.type
_entity.pdbx_description
1 polymer ?
#
loop_
_entity_poly.entity_id
_entity_poly.type
_entity_poly.pdbx_seq_one_letter_code
_entity_poly.pdbx_strand_id
1 'polypeptide(L)'
;MSSANPSLDQTALIAALLQPDRYPHPVTAVEHLQTHISHVLLAGDYAYKIKKPLNLGFLDFTSLERRKYYCEEELRLNRRLAPDIYLDCVPISGNLTQPVWGSTGPAIEYAVRMRRFSQEALLDRLLAADRLNAGHLEALAQRLAEFHRAIPAVNPAKSFGDPEPVWQPMLDNFSHTRALLDDPADLDLLTVVEQWTLAALPRLRPHLAQRKAEGWIRECHGDLHLGNMVLTESGQITILTALNSMMIFAGLM
;
A
#
# COMPACT_ATOMS: atom_id res chain seq x y z
N MET A 1 -7.92 30.48 -7.47
CA MET A 1 -9.26 30.07 -6.99
C MET A 1 -9.36 28.57 -7.20
N SER A 2 -9.43 27.78 -6.13
CA SER A 2 -9.48 26.32 -6.24
C SER A 2 -10.91 25.89 -6.50
N SER A 3 -11.19 25.29 -7.66
CA SER A 3 -12.43 24.54 -7.87
C SER A 3 -12.32 23.24 -7.10
N ALA A 4 -12.84 23.23 -5.87
CA ALA A 4 -13.03 22.00 -5.12
C ALA A 4 -13.97 21.09 -5.92
N ASN A 5 -13.38 20.08 -6.57
CA ASN A 5 -14.14 19.03 -7.22
C ASN A 5 -14.96 18.34 -6.12
N PRO A 6 -16.30 18.29 -6.19
CA PRO A 6 -17.07 17.62 -5.16
C PRO A 6 -16.64 16.16 -5.14
N SER A 7 -15.98 15.74 -4.06
CA SER A 7 -15.56 14.36 -3.88
C SER A 7 -16.80 13.49 -3.98
N LEU A 8 -16.81 12.54 -4.92
CA LEU A 8 -17.88 11.57 -5.06
C LEU A 8 -18.10 10.91 -3.69
N ASP A 9 -19.24 11.15 -3.05
CA ASP A 9 -19.52 10.50 -1.78
C ASP A 9 -19.76 9.01 -2.01
N GLN A 10 -18.71 8.21 -1.74
CA GLN A 10 -18.74 6.77 -1.86
C GLN A 10 -19.65 6.11 -0.80
N THR A 11 -20.18 6.85 0.19
CA THR A 11 -21.05 6.29 1.24
C THR A 11 -22.23 5.52 0.67
N ALA A 12 -22.94 6.07 -0.34
CA ALA A 12 -24.05 5.37 -0.98
C ALA A 12 -23.62 4.09 -1.71
N LEU A 13 -22.49 4.16 -2.45
CA LEU A 13 -21.91 3.02 -3.15
C LEU A 13 -21.51 1.89 -2.19
N ILE A 14 -20.78 2.24 -1.13
CA ILE A 14 -20.33 1.28 -0.13
C ILE A 14 -21.53 0.68 0.60
N ALA A 15 -22.51 1.48 1.04
CA ALA A 15 -23.72 0.98 1.69
C ALA A 15 -24.50 -0.02 0.83
N ALA A 16 -24.58 0.21 -0.49
CA ALA A 16 -25.18 -0.73 -1.43
C ALA A 16 -24.33 -2.00 -1.60
N LEU A 17 -23.01 -1.90 -1.63
CA LEU A 17 -22.08 -3.03 -1.73
C LEU A 17 -21.92 -3.86 -0.44
N LEU A 18 -22.48 -3.42 0.69
CA LEU A 18 -22.59 -4.24 1.91
C LEU A 18 -23.74 -5.26 1.86
N GLN A 19 -24.61 -5.20 0.85
CA GLN A 19 -25.70 -6.17 0.67
C GLN A 19 -25.15 -7.47 0.02
N PRO A 20 -25.28 -8.64 0.66
CA PRO A 20 -24.71 -9.90 0.16
C PRO A 20 -25.23 -10.35 -1.22
N ASP A 21 -26.48 -10.01 -1.54
CA ASP A 21 -27.15 -10.36 -2.81
C ASP A 21 -26.58 -9.65 -4.05
N ARG A 22 -25.69 -8.66 -3.85
CA ARG A 22 -25.04 -7.92 -4.94
C ARG A 22 -23.87 -8.65 -5.59
N TYR A 23 -23.37 -9.73 -4.99
CA TYR A 23 -22.16 -10.40 -5.45
C TYR A 23 -22.47 -11.54 -6.43
N PRO A 24 -21.65 -11.75 -7.49
CA PRO A 24 -21.85 -12.81 -8.48
C PRO A 24 -21.44 -14.21 -7.98
N HIS A 25 -21.16 -14.36 -6.68
CA HIS A 25 -20.74 -15.58 -6.02
C HIS A 25 -21.44 -15.66 -4.64
N PRO A 26 -21.47 -16.83 -3.97
CA PRO A 26 -22.06 -16.93 -2.64
C PRO A 26 -21.42 -15.96 -1.64
N VAL A 27 -22.27 -15.22 -0.93
CA VAL A 27 -21.92 -14.32 0.18
C VAL A 27 -23.03 -14.40 1.21
N THR A 28 -22.68 -14.57 2.48
CA THR A 28 -23.62 -14.59 3.61
C THR A 28 -23.63 -13.26 4.37
N ALA A 29 -22.47 -12.61 4.47
CA ALA A 29 -22.26 -11.30 5.05
C ALA A 29 -21.09 -10.59 4.35
N VAL A 30 -21.12 -9.26 4.36
CA VAL A 30 -20.01 -8.42 3.88
C VAL A 30 -19.43 -7.67 5.08
N GLU A 31 -18.13 -7.83 5.32
CA GLU A 31 -17.41 -7.10 6.37
C GLU A 31 -16.76 -5.85 5.78
N HIS A 32 -16.91 -4.70 6.44
CA HIS A 32 -16.30 -3.44 6.00
C HIS A 32 -15.05 -3.11 6.81
N LEU A 33 -13.88 -3.28 6.19
CA LEU A 33 -12.63 -2.74 6.70
C LEU A 33 -12.31 -1.41 6.02
N GLN A 34 -11.67 -0.50 6.75
CA GLN A 34 -11.24 0.78 6.22
C GLN A 34 -9.76 1.00 6.48
N THR A 35 -9.04 1.46 5.46
CA THR A 35 -7.71 2.05 5.60
C THR A 35 -7.80 3.57 5.41
N HIS A 36 -6.70 4.27 5.59
CA HIS A 36 -6.63 5.72 5.32
C HIS A 36 -7.08 6.06 3.87
N ILE A 37 -6.76 5.20 2.90
CA ILE A 37 -6.93 5.49 1.46
C ILE A 37 -7.87 4.53 0.72
N SER A 38 -8.48 3.56 1.40
CA SER A 38 -9.35 2.57 0.78
C SER A 38 -10.46 2.06 1.70
N HIS A 39 -11.53 1.61 1.07
CA HIS A 39 -12.50 0.67 1.64
C HIS A 39 -12.11 -0.75 1.20
N VAL A 40 -12.21 -1.72 2.09
CA VAL A 40 -11.99 -3.15 1.80
C VAL A 40 -13.23 -3.91 2.24
N LEU A 41 -13.91 -4.54 1.29
CA LEU A 41 -15.13 -5.32 1.52
C LEU A 41 -14.78 -6.80 1.47
N LEU A 42 -14.93 -7.52 2.60
CA LEU A 42 -14.69 -8.97 2.64
C LEU A 42 -16.03 -9.68 2.39
N ALA A 43 -16.14 -10.37 1.26
CA ALA A 43 -17.39 -10.95 0.77
C ALA A 43 -17.14 -12.40 0.31
N GLY A 44 -17.59 -13.38 1.12
CA GLY A 44 -17.29 -14.80 0.88
C GLY A 44 -15.77 -15.06 0.82
N ASP A 45 -15.34 -15.75 -0.23
CA ASP A 45 -13.93 -16.10 -0.50
C ASP A 45 -13.08 -14.95 -1.06
N TYR A 46 -13.68 -13.77 -1.26
CA TYR A 46 -13.03 -12.63 -1.91
C TYR A 46 -12.97 -11.38 -1.01
N ALA A 47 -12.02 -10.51 -1.32
CA ALA A 47 -11.93 -9.16 -0.78
C ALA A 47 -11.91 -8.15 -1.93
N TYR A 48 -12.63 -7.04 -1.79
CA TYR A 48 -12.73 -6.00 -2.81
C TYR A 48 -12.24 -4.67 -2.26
N LYS A 49 -11.13 -4.17 -2.81
CA LYS A 49 -10.50 -2.93 -2.37
C LYS A 49 -10.83 -1.78 -3.30
N ILE A 50 -11.61 -0.82 -2.80
CA ILE A 50 -12.07 0.40 -3.50
C ILE A 50 -11.31 1.59 -2.93
N LYS A 51 -10.79 2.47 -3.79
CA LYS A 51 -9.97 3.62 -3.39
C LYS A 51 -10.83 4.82 -3.02
N LYS A 52 -10.53 5.48 -1.91
CA LYS A 52 -11.22 6.70 -1.45
C LYS A 52 -10.89 7.88 -2.39
N PRO A 53 -11.83 8.77 -2.74
CA PRO A 53 -11.63 9.81 -3.74
C PRO A 53 -10.96 11.06 -3.15
N LEU A 54 -9.68 10.92 -2.80
CA LEU A 54 -8.88 11.93 -2.08
C LEU A 54 -7.54 12.23 -2.77
N ASN A 55 -6.84 13.26 -2.30
CA ASN A 55 -5.48 13.61 -2.74
C ASN A 55 -4.61 13.90 -1.51
N LEU A 56 -3.46 13.22 -1.40
CA LEU A 56 -2.48 13.37 -0.31
C LEU A 56 -1.15 14.02 -0.75
N GLY A 57 -1.13 14.66 -1.92
CA GLY A 57 0.07 15.22 -2.55
C GLY A 57 0.93 14.17 -3.25
N PHE A 58 1.28 13.08 -2.55
CA PHE A 58 2.02 11.94 -3.11
C PHE A 58 1.12 10.92 -3.85
N LEU A 59 -0.20 11.04 -3.71
CA LEU A 59 -1.20 10.10 -4.20
C LEU A 59 -2.48 10.84 -4.55
N ASP A 60 -3.01 10.65 -5.76
CA ASP A 60 -4.23 11.35 -6.23
C ASP A 60 -5.25 10.35 -6.79
N PHE A 61 -6.33 10.16 -6.04
CA PHE A 61 -7.48 9.30 -6.35
C PHE A 61 -8.73 10.12 -6.70
N THR A 62 -8.61 11.42 -6.97
CA THR A 62 -9.78 12.31 -7.16
C THR A 62 -10.62 11.93 -8.39
N SER A 63 -9.97 11.60 -9.50
CA SER A 63 -10.65 11.17 -10.74
C SER A 63 -10.81 9.65 -10.82
N LEU A 64 -11.86 9.21 -11.51
CA LEU A 64 -12.16 7.79 -11.71
C LEU A 64 -11.06 7.08 -12.52
N GLU A 65 -10.49 7.77 -13.51
CA GLU A 65 -9.38 7.30 -14.35
C GLU A 65 -8.13 7.05 -13.52
N ARG A 66 -7.83 7.92 -12.54
CA ARG A 66 -6.71 7.71 -11.62
C ARG A 66 -6.98 6.55 -10.68
N ARG A 67 -8.20 6.42 -10.13
CA ARG A 67 -8.54 5.25 -9.29
C ARG A 67 -8.38 3.94 -10.06
N LYS A 68 -8.80 3.88 -11.32
CA LYS A 68 -8.53 2.77 -12.23
C LYS A 68 -7.03 2.50 -12.38
N TYR A 69 -6.26 3.53 -12.78
CA TYR A 69 -4.81 3.42 -12.99
C TYR A 69 -4.11 2.87 -11.74
N TYR A 70 -4.44 3.38 -10.55
CA TYR A 70 -3.86 2.89 -9.30
C TYR A 70 -4.39 1.50 -8.88
N CYS A 71 -5.53 1.01 -9.40
CA CYS A 71 -5.95 -0.38 -9.19
C CYS A 71 -5.10 -1.31 -10.06
N GLU A 72 -4.82 -0.89 -11.30
CA GLU A 72 -3.99 -1.63 -12.26
C GLU A 72 -2.52 -1.66 -11.80
N GLU A 73 -1.98 -0.55 -11.30
CA GLU A 73 -0.64 -0.50 -10.69
C GLU A 73 -0.55 -1.35 -9.42
N GLU A 74 -1.59 -1.36 -8.58
CA GLU A 74 -1.63 -2.22 -7.40
C GLU A 74 -1.54 -3.71 -7.79
N LEU A 75 -2.24 -4.13 -8.85
CA LEU A 75 -2.11 -5.49 -9.39
C LEU A 75 -0.70 -5.75 -9.97
N ARG A 76 -0.17 -4.81 -10.77
CA ARG A 76 1.17 -4.91 -11.39
C ARG A 76 2.26 -5.10 -10.33
N LEU A 77 2.20 -4.32 -9.25
CA LEU A 77 3.18 -4.33 -8.18
C LEU A 77 3.06 -5.58 -7.30
N ASN A 78 1.84 -5.93 -6.86
CA ASN A 78 1.64 -6.95 -5.84
C ASN A 78 1.62 -8.39 -6.40
N ARG A 79 1.17 -8.63 -7.64
CA ARG A 79 1.21 -9.99 -8.25
C ARG A 79 2.62 -10.57 -8.37
N ARG A 80 3.66 -9.74 -8.28
CA ARG A 80 5.08 -10.19 -8.26
C ARG A 80 5.42 -10.99 -6.99
N LEU A 81 4.69 -10.80 -5.90
CA LEU A 81 4.89 -11.47 -4.61
C LEU A 81 3.66 -12.27 -4.15
N ALA A 82 2.46 -11.91 -4.61
CA ALA A 82 1.19 -12.48 -4.19
C ALA A 82 0.22 -12.72 -5.38
N PRO A 83 0.62 -13.48 -6.42
CA PRO A 83 -0.19 -13.67 -7.63
C PRO A 83 -1.56 -14.32 -7.34
N ASP A 84 -1.61 -15.29 -6.42
CA ASP A 84 -2.83 -16.03 -6.07
C ASP A 84 -3.80 -15.25 -5.18
N ILE A 85 -3.35 -14.10 -4.66
CA ILE A 85 -4.14 -13.17 -3.85
C ILE A 85 -4.66 -12.01 -4.71
N TYR A 86 -3.86 -11.45 -5.62
CA TYR A 86 -4.23 -10.26 -6.40
C TYR A 86 -4.84 -10.62 -7.76
N LEU A 87 -6.16 -10.81 -7.79
CA LEU A 87 -6.85 -11.53 -8.87
C LEU A 87 -7.13 -10.70 -10.11
N ASP A 88 -7.74 -9.51 -10.01
CA ASP A 88 -8.00 -8.60 -11.13
C ASP A 88 -8.53 -7.21 -10.68
N CYS A 89 -8.69 -6.30 -11.65
CA CYS A 89 -9.32 -4.99 -11.48
C CYS A 89 -10.72 -5.10 -12.07
N VAL A 90 -11.75 -4.98 -11.23
CA VAL A 90 -13.14 -5.18 -11.61
C VAL A 90 -13.83 -3.81 -11.70
N PRO A 91 -14.47 -3.48 -12.84
CA PRO A 91 -15.32 -2.29 -12.93
C PRO A 91 -16.58 -2.50 -12.10
N ILE A 92 -17.03 -1.43 -11.45
CA ILE A 92 -18.35 -1.32 -10.83
C ILE A 92 -19.13 -0.34 -11.70
N SER A 93 -20.25 -0.78 -12.27
CA SER A 93 -21.10 0.03 -13.17
C SER A 93 -22.50 0.18 -12.56
N GLY A 94 -23.42 0.83 -13.29
CA GLY A 94 -24.79 1.08 -12.81
C GLY A 94 -24.90 2.45 -12.16
N ASN A 95 -25.44 2.52 -10.94
CA ASN A 95 -25.49 3.76 -10.16
C ASN A 95 -25.11 3.49 -8.68
N LEU A 96 -24.92 4.56 -7.89
CA LEU A 96 -24.41 4.44 -6.52
C LEU A 96 -25.30 3.61 -5.58
N THR A 97 -26.61 3.49 -5.81
CA THR A 97 -27.51 2.68 -4.96
C THR A 97 -27.84 1.31 -5.56
N GLN A 98 -27.54 1.11 -6.84
CA GLN A 98 -27.65 -0.16 -7.55
C GLN A 98 -26.37 -0.45 -8.36
N PRO A 99 -25.24 -0.72 -7.68
CA PRO A 99 -23.98 -1.07 -8.32
C PRO A 99 -24.05 -2.48 -8.92
N VAL A 100 -23.31 -2.69 -10.01
CA VAL A 100 -23.19 -3.98 -10.71
C VAL A 100 -21.71 -4.28 -10.97
N TRP A 101 -21.21 -5.38 -10.42
CA TRP A 101 -19.84 -5.84 -10.62
C TRP A 101 -19.60 -6.38 -12.04
N GLY A 102 -18.45 -6.07 -12.62
CA GLY A 102 -17.96 -6.71 -13.86
C GLY A 102 -18.78 -6.43 -15.12
N SER A 103 -19.66 -5.43 -15.08
CA SER A 103 -20.54 -5.06 -16.19
C SER A 103 -19.75 -4.40 -17.34
N THR A 104 -20.23 -4.60 -18.57
CA THR A 104 -19.69 -3.95 -19.79
C THR A 104 -20.17 -2.51 -19.98
N GLY A 105 -21.10 -2.03 -19.15
CA GLY A 105 -21.55 -0.64 -19.15
C GLY A 105 -20.54 0.32 -18.50
N PRO A 106 -20.73 1.64 -18.63
CA PRO A 106 -19.83 2.64 -18.05
C PRO A 106 -19.59 2.41 -16.56
N ALA A 107 -18.33 2.29 -16.17
CA ALA A 107 -17.93 2.17 -14.78
C ALA A 107 -18.19 3.49 -14.03
N ILE A 108 -18.72 3.38 -12.81
CA ILE A 108 -18.83 4.46 -11.83
C ILE A 108 -17.70 4.39 -10.79
N GLU A 109 -17.09 3.21 -10.61
CA GLU A 109 -15.95 2.98 -9.71
C GLU A 109 -15.15 1.73 -10.15
N TYR A 110 -13.96 1.52 -9.59
CA TYR A 110 -13.17 0.31 -9.76
C TYR A 110 -12.75 -0.30 -8.41
N ALA A 111 -12.63 -1.62 -8.36
CA ALA A 111 -12.04 -2.34 -7.22
C ALA A 111 -10.91 -3.27 -7.65
N VAL A 112 -9.89 -3.40 -6.81
CA VAL A 112 -8.98 -4.55 -6.87
C VAL A 112 -9.69 -5.72 -6.19
N ARG A 113 -9.98 -6.78 -6.94
CA ARG A 113 -10.51 -8.03 -6.38
C ARG A 113 -9.34 -8.91 -5.97
N MET A 114 -9.44 -9.42 -4.75
CA MET A 114 -8.43 -10.24 -4.10
C MET A 114 -9.05 -11.52 -3.57
N ARG A 115 -8.24 -12.58 -3.41
CA ARG A 115 -8.62 -13.74 -2.58
C ARG A 115 -8.61 -13.32 -1.11
N ARG A 116 -9.67 -13.63 -0.37
CA ARG A 116 -9.72 -13.41 1.08
C ARG A 116 -8.78 -14.39 1.79
N PHE A 117 -8.20 -13.96 2.88
CA PHE A 117 -7.42 -14.78 3.81
C PHE A 117 -7.84 -14.45 5.25
N SER A 118 -7.57 -15.36 6.19
CA SER A 118 -7.85 -15.14 7.61
C SER A 118 -6.98 -14.02 8.16
N GLN A 119 -7.57 -13.06 8.87
CA GLN A 119 -6.80 -11.96 9.48
C GLN A 119 -5.86 -12.48 10.59
N GLU A 120 -6.18 -13.61 11.22
CA GLU A 120 -5.31 -14.32 12.18
C GLU A 120 -4.06 -14.95 11.54
N ALA A 121 -3.96 -14.94 10.21
CA ALA A 121 -2.76 -15.38 9.48
C ALA A 121 -1.80 -14.22 9.15
N LEU A 122 -2.15 -12.97 9.48
CA LEU A 122 -1.24 -11.83 9.37
C LEU A 122 -0.07 -11.96 10.36
N LEU A 123 1.12 -11.55 9.95
CA LEU A 123 2.33 -11.81 10.75
C LEU A 123 2.40 -11.00 12.05
N ASP A 124 1.71 -9.86 12.15
CA ASP A 124 1.57 -9.11 13.41
C ASP A 124 0.73 -9.91 14.43
N ARG A 125 -0.35 -10.56 13.97
CA ARG A 125 -1.19 -11.46 14.79
C ARG A 125 -0.46 -12.73 15.17
N LEU A 126 0.28 -13.33 14.24
CA LEU A 126 1.09 -14.51 14.53
C LEU A 126 2.23 -14.20 15.50
N LEU A 127 2.84 -13.01 15.43
CA LEU A 127 3.84 -12.58 16.41
C LEU A 127 3.21 -12.38 17.80
N ALA A 128 2.08 -11.68 17.88
CA ALA A 128 1.35 -11.45 19.15
C ALA A 128 0.81 -12.74 19.79
N ALA A 129 0.73 -13.83 19.03
CA ALA A 129 0.30 -15.16 19.49
C ALA A 129 1.44 -16.17 19.64
N ASP A 130 2.72 -15.74 19.60
CA ASP A 130 3.93 -16.61 19.66
C ASP A 130 3.99 -17.73 18.60
N ARG A 131 3.36 -17.50 17.43
CA ARG A 131 3.30 -18.44 16.29
C ARG A 131 4.27 -18.11 15.16
N LEU A 132 4.97 -16.97 15.23
CA LEU A 132 6.01 -16.58 14.28
C LEU A 132 7.39 -17.03 14.79
N ASN A 133 8.07 -17.92 14.04
CA ASN A 133 9.36 -18.48 14.43
C ASN A 133 10.50 -18.02 13.49
N ALA A 134 11.75 -18.29 13.88
CA ALA A 134 12.94 -17.88 13.13
C ALA A 134 13.01 -18.47 11.70
N GLY A 135 12.57 -19.71 11.49
CA GLY A 135 12.58 -20.35 10.17
C GLY A 135 11.64 -19.67 9.17
N HIS A 136 10.51 -19.13 9.65
CA HIS A 136 9.66 -18.27 8.82
C HIS A 136 10.41 -16.99 8.39
N LEU A 137 11.12 -16.33 9.31
CA LEU A 137 11.85 -15.09 9.03
C LEU A 137 13.05 -15.31 8.09
N GLU A 138 13.76 -16.44 8.22
CA GLU A 138 14.87 -16.81 7.34
C GLU A 138 14.38 -17.07 5.91
N ALA A 139 13.29 -17.84 5.74
CA ALA A 139 12.66 -18.07 4.44
C ALA A 139 12.16 -16.77 3.79
N LEU A 140 11.58 -15.86 4.59
CA LEU A 140 11.17 -14.52 4.14
C LEU A 140 12.37 -13.68 3.67
N ALA A 141 13.46 -13.66 4.44
CA ALA A 141 14.67 -12.91 4.11
C ALA A 141 15.30 -13.41 2.80
N GLN A 142 15.39 -14.73 2.61
CA GLN A 142 15.87 -15.32 1.35
C GLN A 142 14.96 -14.94 0.17
N ARG A 143 13.64 -15.09 0.31
CA ARG A 143 12.66 -14.73 -0.73
C ARG A 143 12.75 -13.25 -1.12
N LEU A 144 12.93 -12.36 -0.14
CA LEU A 144 13.15 -10.93 -0.37
C LEU A 144 14.47 -10.64 -1.08
N ALA A 145 15.57 -11.30 -0.71
CA ALA A 145 16.86 -11.14 -1.36
C ALA A 145 16.86 -11.64 -2.82
N GLU A 146 16.13 -12.72 -3.11
CA GLU A 146 15.89 -13.20 -4.47
C GLU A 146 15.02 -12.21 -5.28
N PHE A 147 13.90 -11.77 -4.72
CA PHE A 147 13.01 -10.77 -5.33
C PHE A 147 13.74 -9.46 -5.66
N HIS A 148 14.48 -8.89 -4.70
CA HIS A 148 15.25 -7.66 -4.90
C HIS A 148 16.33 -7.80 -5.98
N ARG A 149 16.99 -8.96 -6.09
CA ARG A 149 17.97 -9.23 -7.17
C ARG A 149 17.31 -9.32 -8.54
N ALA A 150 16.10 -9.87 -8.63
CA ALA A 150 15.37 -10.05 -9.89
C ALA A 150 14.75 -8.75 -10.46
N ILE A 151 14.44 -7.75 -9.63
CA ILE A 151 13.91 -6.45 -10.10
C ILE A 151 15.02 -5.69 -10.84
N PRO A 152 14.78 -5.18 -12.07
CA PRO A 152 15.74 -4.34 -12.77
C PRO A 152 16.14 -3.08 -11.99
N ALA A 153 17.40 -2.67 -12.12
CA ALA A 153 17.85 -1.36 -11.63
C ALA A 153 17.07 -0.24 -12.33
N VAL A 154 16.72 0.80 -11.57
CA VAL A 154 16.10 2.01 -12.10
C VAL A 154 17.12 2.76 -12.97
N ASN A 155 16.65 3.35 -14.08
CA ASN A 155 17.50 4.18 -14.94
C ASN A 155 18.18 5.29 -14.11
N PRO A 156 19.53 5.37 -14.08
CA PRO A 156 20.28 6.29 -13.22
C PRO A 156 20.03 7.77 -13.54
N ALA A 157 19.52 8.10 -14.73
CA ALA A 157 19.12 9.45 -15.11
C ALA A 157 17.82 9.92 -14.43
N LYS A 158 17.05 9.03 -13.78
CA LYS A 158 15.91 9.43 -12.94
C LYS A 158 16.40 9.87 -11.55
N SER A 159 15.64 10.74 -10.88
CA SER A 159 15.99 11.25 -9.56
C SER A 159 15.85 10.25 -8.39
N PHE A 160 15.35 9.04 -8.66
CA PHE A 160 15.18 8.00 -7.64
C PHE A 160 16.52 7.62 -7.00
N GLY A 161 16.55 7.60 -5.67
CA GLY A 161 17.74 7.33 -4.87
C GLY A 161 18.75 8.48 -4.77
N ASP A 162 18.48 9.65 -5.36
CA ASP A 162 19.28 10.84 -5.03
C ASP A 162 19.04 11.22 -3.56
N PRO A 163 20.06 11.75 -2.84
CA PRO A 163 19.93 12.04 -1.41
C PRO A 163 18.78 13.01 -1.10
N GLU A 164 18.69 14.13 -1.81
CA GLU A 164 17.70 15.17 -1.51
C GLU A 164 16.24 14.71 -1.69
N PRO A 165 15.82 14.07 -2.80
CA PRO A 165 14.48 13.48 -2.93
C PRO A 165 14.16 12.38 -1.91
N VAL A 166 15.16 11.65 -1.41
CA VAL A 166 14.98 10.67 -0.33
C VAL A 166 14.72 11.37 1.01
N TRP A 167 15.44 12.45 1.28
CA TRP A 167 15.39 13.15 2.57
C TRP A 167 14.15 14.02 2.72
N GLN A 168 13.67 14.65 1.65
CA GLN A 168 12.59 15.63 1.74
C GLN A 168 11.33 15.10 2.46
N PRO A 169 10.80 13.89 2.17
CA PRO A 169 9.65 13.35 2.91
C PRO A 169 9.92 13.14 4.41
N MET A 170 11.18 12.85 4.81
CA MET A 170 11.56 12.75 6.22
C MET A 170 11.53 14.12 6.91
N LEU A 171 11.92 15.18 6.21
CA LEU A 171 11.90 16.56 6.71
C LEU A 171 10.47 17.14 6.76
N ASP A 172 9.67 16.83 5.75
CA ASP A 172 8.25 17.21 5.69
C ASP A 172 7.47 16.60 6.87
N ASN A 173 7.80 15.38 7.29
CA ASN A 173 7.19 14.75 8.47
C ASN A 173 7.38 15.55 9.77
N PHE A 174 8.54 16.18 9.99
CA PHE A 174 8.72 17.04 11.17
C PHE A 174 7.88 18.32 11.07
N SER A 175 7.80 18.91 9.89
CA SER A 175 6.98 20.11 9.64
C SER A 175 5.49 19.85 9.86
N HIS A 176 4.97 18.73 9.32
CA HIS A 176 3.57 18.35 9.49
C HIS A 176 3.25 17.89 10.91
N THR A 177 4.09 17.04 11.52
CA THR A 177 3.85 16.54 12.90
C THR A 177 3.87 17.68 13.91
N ARG A 178 4.82 18.62 13.80
CA ARG A 178 4.93 19.78 14.70
C ARG A 178 3.68 20.67 14.71
N ALA A 179 2.97 20.76 13.59
CA ALA A 179 1.73 21.52 13.48
C ALA A 179 0.51 20.83 14.15
N LEU A 180 0.68 19.61 14.67
CA LEU A 180 -0.36 18.79 15.30
C LEU A 180 -0.05 18.43 16.76
N LEU A 181 1.07 18.90 17.31
CA LEU A 181 1.50 18.62 18.69
C LEU A 181 1.37 19.86 19.57
N ASP A 182 0.61 19.71 20.66
CA ASP A 182 0.47 20.73 21.71
C ASP A 182 1.24 20.38 23.00
N ASP A 183 1.63 19.10 23.19
CA ASP A 183 2.35 18.66 24.40
C ASP A 183 3.85 19.03 24.32
N PRO A 184 4.40 19.77 25.32
CA PRO A 184 5.82 20.12 25.35
C PRO A 184 6.76 18.91 25.30
N ALA A 185 6.42 17.79 25.92
CA ALA A 185 7.27 16.59 25.94
C ALA A 185 7.34 15.91 24.56
N ASP A 186 6.22 15.89 23.83
CA ASP A 186 6.20 15.39 22.44
C ASP A 186 6.95 16.34 21.50
N LEU A 187 6.87 17.66 21.70
CA LEU A 187 7.63 18.66 20.94
C LEU A 187 9.14 18.57 21.20
N ASP A 188 9.56 18.33 22.43
CA ASP A 188 10.96 18.08 22.80
C ASP A 188 11.46 16.78 22.15
N LEU A 189 10.68 15.70 22.23
CA LEU A 189 11.01 14.42 21.58
C LEU A 189 11.12 14.56 20.06
N LEU A 190 10.17 15.24 19.41
CA LEU A 190 10.20 15.52 17.98
C LEU A 190 11.47 16.28 17.59
N THR A 191 11.87 17.26 18.41
CA THR A 191 13.09 18.06 18.21
C THR A 191 14.36 17.21 18.32
N VAL A 192 14.42 16.26 19.27
CA VAL A 192 15.53 15.30 19.38
C VAL A 192 15.64 14.41 18.12
N VAL A 193 14.51 13.89 17.64
CA VAL A 193 14.50 13.03 16.43
C VAL A 193 14.83 13.82 15.15
N GLU A 194 14.37 15.06 15.04
CA GLU A 194 14.71 15.96 13.93
C GLU A 194 16.21 16.29 13.90
N GLN A 195 16.81 16.65 15.06
CA GLN A 195 18.24 16.91 15.17
C GLN A 195 19.09 15.67 14.83
N TRP A 196 18.70 14.49 15.32
CA TRP A 196 19.37 13.23 14.97
C TRP A 196 19.29 12.95 13.47
N THR A 197 18.12 13.18 12.86
CA THR A 197 17.89 12.97 11.42
C THR A 197 18.77 13.92 10.61
N LEU A 198 18.73 15.23 10.90
CA LEU A 198 19.54 16.26 10.24
C LEU A 198 21.05 15.97 10.34
N ALA A 199 21.53 15.46 11.47
CA ALA A 199 22.92 15.04 11.64
C ALA A 199 23.26 13.75 10.85
N ALA A 200 22.30 12.84 10.65
CA ALA A 200 22.49 11.62 9.89
C ALA A 200 22.55 11.85 8.37
N LEU A 201 21.80 12.82 7.83
CA LEU A 201 21.73 13.09 6.38
C LEU A 201 23.11 13.29 5.73
N PRO A 202 23.98 14.25 6.13
CA PRO A 202 25.27 14.46 5.49
C PRO A 202 26.21 13.25 5.63
N ARG A 203 26.10 12.49 6.73
CA ARG A 203 26.89 11.27 6.98
C ARG A 203 26.48 10.12 6.06
N LEU A 204 25.19 10.01 5.71
CA LEU A 204 24.67 8.98 4.83
C LEU A 204 24.73 9.36 3.34
N ARG A 205 24.84 10.66 3.01
CA ARG A 205 24.92 11.18 1.62
C ARG A 205 25.87 10.39 0.71
N PRO A 206 27.13 10.06 1.11
CA PRO A 206 28.05 9.34 0.22
C PRO A 206 27.57 7.90 -0.05
N HIS A 207 27.02 7.23 0.96
CA HIS A 207 26.50 5.87 0.82
C HIS A 207 25.24 5.82 -0.07
N LEU A 208 24.36 6.83 0.01
CA LEU A 208 23.20 6.93 -0.88
C LEU A 208 23.63 7.14 -2.34
N ALA A 209 24.55 8.09 -2.58
CA ALA A 209 25.09 8.36 -3.90
C ALA A 209 25.83 7.15 -4.49
N GLN A 210 26.64 6.45 -3.69
CA GLN A 210 27.31 5.21 -4.08
C GLN A 210 26.29 4.13 -4.46
N ARG A 211 25.26 3.91 -3.62
CA ARG A 211 24.23 2.90 -3.90
C ARG A 211 23.45 3.19 -5.18
N LYS A 212 23.25 4.47 -5.52
CA LYS A 212 22.68 4.87 -6.82
C LYS A 212 23.64 4.59 -7.98
N ALA A 213 24.90 4.98 -7.86
CA ALA A 213 25.92 4.77 -8.90
C ALA A 213 26.14 3.27 -9.23
N GLU A 214 26.07 2.41 -8.23
CA GLU A 214 26.20 0.94 -8.36
C GLU A 214 24.90 0.23 -8.79
N GLY A 215 23.80 0.96 -9.03
CA GLY A 215 22.55 0.37 -9.55
C GLY A 215 21.69 -0.38 -8.52
N TRP A 216 21.80 -0.04 -7.23
CA TRP A 216 21.00 -0.68 -6.17
C TRP A 216 19.56 -0.13 -6.05
N ILE A 217 19.21 0.96 -6.74
CA ILE A 217 17.86 1.55 -6.71
C ILE A 217 16.92 0.72 -7.58
N ARG A 218 15.84 0.20 -6.99
CA ARG A 218 14.93 -0.79 -7.58
C ARG A 218 13.48 -0.54 -7.14
N GLU A 219 12.51 -0.93 -7.98
CA GLU A 219 11.07 -0.80 -7.68
C GLU A 219 10.57 -1.93 -6.76
N CYS A 220 11.06 -1.91 -5.52
CA CYS A 220 10.74 -2.86 -4.45
C CYS A 220 9.33 -2.62 -3.84
N HIS A 221 9.07 -3.15 -2.64
CA HIS A 221 7.76 -3.05 -1.98
C HIS A 221 7.40 -1.65 -1.46
N GLY A 222 8.38 -0.91 -0.92
CA GLY A 222 8.20 0.44 -0.37
C GLY A 222 7.60 0.50 1.05
N ASP A 223 6.73 -0.43 1.44
CA ASP A 223 6.02 -0.41 2.73
C ASP A 223 5.96 -1.80 3.41
N LEU A 224 7.12 -2.32 3.81
CA LEU A 224 7.26 -3.71 4.25
C LEU A 224 7.21 -3.84 5.79
N HIS A 225 6.07 -4.29 6.32
CA HIS A 225 5.86 -4.56 7.75
C HIS A 225 4.99 -5.80 7.98
N LEU A 226 4.91 -6.30 9.22
CA LEU A 226 4.27 -7.59 9.54
C LEU A 226 2.76 -7.64 9.21
N GLY A 227 2.03 -6.54 9.43
CA GLY A 227 0.62 -6.40 9.00
C GLY A 227 0.41 -6.37 7.47
N ASN A 228 1.48 -6.24 6.69
CA ASN A 228 1.52 -6.35 5.23
C ASN A 228 2.08 -7.73 4.80
N MET A 229 1.94 -8.77 5.62
CA MET A 229 2.37 -10.13 5.31
C MET A 229 1.39 -11.15 5.88
N VAL A 230 1.14 -12.23 5.14
CA VAL A 230 0.29 -13.35 5.56
C VAL A 230 1.05 -14.68 5.46
N LEU A 231 0.93 -15.53 6.48
CA LEU A 231 1.36 -16.93 6.38
C LEU A 231 0.26 -17.75 5.70
N THR A 232 0.52 -18.25 4.51
CA THR A 232 -0.44 -19.06 3.75
C THR A 232 -0.61 -20.44 4.35
N GLU A 233 -1.69 -21.14 3.98
CA GLU A 233 -1.94 -22.54 4.36
C GLU A 233 -0.83 -23.49 3.88
N SER A 234 -0.09 -23.13 2.82
CA SER A 234 1.11 -23.83 2.36
C SER A 234 2.36 -23.60 3.23
N GLY A 235 2.25 -22.85 4.33
CA GLY A 235 3.36 -22.52 5.23
C GLY A 235 4.33 -21.46 4.69
N GLN A 236 3.95 -20.72 3.64
CA GLN A 236 4.80 -19.70 3.02
C GLN A 236 4.35 -18.29 3.42
N ILE A 237 5.30 -17.40 3.71
CA ILE A 237 4.97 -15.99 3.90
C ILE A 237 4.77 -15.34 2.53
N THR A 238 3.59 -14.76 2.34
CA THR A 238 3.23 -13.93 1.18
C THR A 238 3.14 -12.48 1.60
N ILE A 239 3.76 -11.60 0.82
CA ILE A 239 3.85 -10.16 1.08
C ILE A 239 2.68 -9.45 0.38
N LEU A 240 2.05 -8.52 1.08
CA LEU A 240 0.84 -7.81 0.69
C LEU A 240 1.09 -6.29 0.68
N THR A 241 0.36 -5.60 -0.20
CA THR A 241 0.14 -4.15 -0.16
C THR A 241 1.36 -3.23 -0.38
N ALA A 242 1.78 -3.10 -1.63
CA ALA A 242 2.34 -1.83 -2.12
C ALA A 242 1.22 -0.95 -2.70
N LEU A 243 0.95 0.21 -2.07
CA LEU A 243 0.23 1.33 -2.72
C LEU A 243 1.06 2.62 -2.86
N ASN A 244 2.21 2.69 -2.19
CA ASN A 244 3.23 3.69 -2.47
C ASN A 244 4.39 3.03 -3.20
N SER A 245 4.48 3.23 -4.51
CA SER A 245 5.75 3.20 -5.23
C SER A 245 6.58 4.48 -4.95
N MET A 246 6.62 4.90 -3.68
CA MET A 246 7.73 5.69 -3.16
C MET A 246 8.95 4.76 -3.15
N MET A 247 9.67 4.73 -4.29
CA MET A 247 10.80 3.85 -4.54
C MET A 247 11.96 4.17 -3.58
N ILE A 248 11.97 3.57 -2.39
CA ILE A 248 13.00 3.82 -1.38
C ILE A 248 13.60 2.50 -0.88
N PHE A 249 14.91 2.39 -1.14
CA PHE A 249 15.92 1.41 -0.71
C PHE A 249 15.78 -0.09 -1.02
N ALA A 250 16.33 -0.44 -2.18
CA ALA A 250 17.65 -1.12 -2.28
C ALA A 250 17.94 -2.21 -1.24
N GLY A 251 17.86 -3.48 -1.67
CA GLY A 251 18.04 -4.65 -0.83
C GLY A 251 19.38 -4.74 -0.09
N LEU A 252 19.36 -5.49 1.01
CA LEU A 252 20.54 -5.88 1.79
C LEU A 252 21.42 -6.85 0.99
N MET A 253 22.62 -6.38 0.66
CA MET A 253 23.88 -7.12 0.71
C MET A 253 24.95 -6.12 1.21
#